data_AF-A0A7K9BGM0-F1
#
_entry.id   AF-A0A7K9BGM0-F1
#
_cell.length_a   1.000
_cell.length_b   1.000
_cell.length_c   1.000
_cell.angle_alpha   90.00
_cell.angle_beta   90.00
_cell.angle_gamma   90.00
#
_symmetry.space_group_name_H-M   'P 1'
#
loop_
_entity.id
_entity.type
_entity.pdbx_description
1 polymer ?
#
loop_
_entity_poly.entity_id
_entity_poly.type
_entity_poly.pdbx_seq_one_letter_code
_entity_poly.pdbx_strand_id
1 'polypeptide(L)'
;MSQRRLALIFCVSVLIVLLAALILLFLFWRSQTGIVYREPAESCKDSPVRCDGVADCSQRSDELGCGKGRGAARGRGTPLPARAPTRPLLPPAVRFASDQSVLHVYSSTESQWLPVCSSAWDDSFSRKTCQQLGFQNASQTEYIPLHVPGKSLSVTEARDTIQQSLNSSQCPTGKYVSLRCTSCGQRISGRIIGGKETSASKWPWQVSVQYGPVHVCGGTIIDAQWVLTAAHCFFM
;
A
#
# COMPACT_ATOMS: atom_id res chain seq x y z
N MET A 1 -31.18 51.67 28.06
CA MET A 1 -30.78 50.61 27.10
C MET A 1 -31.15 49.27 27.74
N SER A 2 -32.05 48.47 27.14
CA SER A 2 -32.66 47.30 27.79
C SER A 2 -31.62 46.22 28.15
N GLN A 3 -31.63 45.70 29.38
CA GLN A 3 -30.72 44.64 29.86
C GLN A 3 -30.64 43.44 28.91
N ARG A 4 -31.72 43.14 28.18
CA ARG A 4 -31.77 42.05 27.18
C ARG A 4 -30.86 42.30 25.98
N ARG A 5 -30.64 43.57 25.58
CA ARG A 5 -29.73 43.93 24.49
C ARG A 5 -28.27 43.81 24.92
N LEU A 6 -27.94 44.18 26.15
CA LEU A 6 -26.59 43.99 26.73
C LEU A 6 -26.24 42.50 26.86
N ALA A 7 -27.19 41.67 27.31
CA ALA A 7 -26.99 40.22 27.39
C ALA A 7 -26.80 39.58 26.00
N LEU A 8 -27.57 40.01 24.99
CA LEU A 8 -27.41 39.55 23.61
C LEU A 8 -26.04 39.93 23.02
N ILE A 9 -25.59 41.17 23.24
CA ILE A 9 -24.28 41.63 22.76
C ILE A 9 -23.16 40.81 23.38
N PHE A 10 -23.25 40.51 24.68
CA PHE A 10 -22.25 39.68 25.37
C PHE A 10 -22.25 38.22 24.87
N CYS A 11 -23.42 37.61 24.65
CA CYS A 11 -23.49 36.26 24.09
C CYS A 11 -22.89 36.19 22.67
N VAL A 12 -23.18 37.19 21.83
CA VAL A 12 -22.66 37.25 20.46
C VAL A 12 -21.15 37.45 20.46
N SER A 13 -20.60 38.30 21.33
CA SER A 13 -19.15 38.51 21.41
C SER A 13 -18.42 37.25 21.88
N VAL A 14 -18.95 36.55 22.88
CA VAL A 14 -18.39 35.26 23.35
C VAL A 14 -18.40 34.21 22.25
N LEU A 15 -19.50 34.11 21.48
CA LEU A 15 -19.61 33.15 20.39
C LEU A 15 -18.59 33.43 19.26
N ILE A 16 -18.38 34.70 18.92
CA ILE A 16 -17.38 35.12 17.92
C ILE A 16 -15.96 34.76 18.39
N VAL A 17 -15.63 35.01 19.65
CA VAL A 17 -14.31 34.68 20.21
C VAL A 17 -14.06 33.17 20.18
N LEU A 18 -15.06 32.36 20.54
CA LEU A 18 -14.97 30.90 20.48
C LEU A 18 -14.77 30.39 19.05
N LEU A 19 -15.52 30.94 18.08
CA LEU A 19 -15.37 30.58 16.66
C LEU A 19 -13.99 30.97 16.13
N ALA A 20 -13.49 32.16 16.48
CA ALA A 20 -12.15 32.60 16.08
C ALA A 20 -11.05 31.70 16.67
N ALA A 21 -11.18 31.29 17.94
CA ALA A 21 -10.25 30.36 18.58
C ALA A 21 -10.26 28.98 17.91
N LEU A 22 -11.44 28.45 17.56
CA LEU A 22 -11.57 27.19 16.83
C LEU A 22 -10.96 27.27 15.42
N ILE A 23 -11.16 28.38 14.71
CA ILE A 23 -10.56 28.61 13.39
C ILE A 23 -9.03 28.67 13.50
N LEU A 24 -8.50 29.38 14.50
CA LEU A 24 -7.05 29.44 14.73
C LEU A 24 -6.46 28.07 15.08
N LEU A 25 -7.14 27.28 15.92
CA LEU A 25 -6.75 25.89 16.22
C LEU A 25 -6.76 25.01 14.97
N PHE A 26 -7.79 25.14 14.12
CA PHE A 26 -7.89 24.40 12.87
C PHE A 26 -6.80 24.79 11.86
N LEU A 27 -6.52 26.09 11.72
CA LEU A 27 -5.45 26.60 10.86
C LEU A 27 -4.06 26.18 11.38
N PHE A 28 -3.85 26.18 12.69
CA PHE A 28 -2.64 25.67 13.33
C PHE A 28 -2.44 24.18 13.06
N TRP A 29 -3.49 23.38 13.21
CA TRP A 29 -3.48 21.94 12.87
C TRP A 29 -3.22 21.68 11.38
N ARG A 30 -3.82 22.49 10.49
CA ARG A 30 -3.62 22.35 9.03
C ARG A 30 -2.21 22.73 8.59
N SER A 31 -1.56 23.67 9.27
CA SER A 31 -0.21 24.15 8.92
C SER A 31 0.91 23.14 9.22
N GLN A 32 0.74 22.29 10.25
CA GLN A 32 1.77 21.35 10.72
C GLN A 32 1.85 20.03 9.92
N THR A 33 0.97 19.78 8.95
CA THR A 33 0.92 18.51 8.20
C THR A 33 1.47 18.64 6.77
N GLY A 34 2.58 19.34 6.61
CA GLY A 34 3.37 19.30 5.37
C GLY A 34 4.27 18.07 5.35
N ILE A 35 3.72 16.88 5.04
CA ILE A 35 4.58 15.71 4.74
C ILE A 35 5.21 15.99 3.37
N VAL A 36 6.42 16.53 3.39
CA VAL A 36 7.25 16.68 2.19
C VAL A 36 7.82 15.30 1.88
N TYR A 37 7.26 14.66 0.85
CA TYR A 37 7.86 13.48 0.24
C TYR A 37 9.20 13.89 -0.36
N ARG A 38 10.29 13.54 0.34
CA ARG A 38 11.64 13.63 -0.20
C ARG A 38 12.10 12.21 -0.43
N GLU A 39 11.92 11.74 -1.66
CA GLU A 39 12.65 10.57 -2.13
C GLU A 39 14.14 10.84 -1.86
N PRO A 40 14.90 9.89 -1.31
CA PRO A 40 16.33 10.07 -1.13
C PRO A 40 16.90 10.40 -2.50
N ALA A 41 17.49 11.60 -2.64
CA ALA A 41 18.08 12.06 -3.88
C ALA A 41 19.18 11.07 -4.25
N GLU A 42 18.85 10.17 -5.17
CA GLU A 42 19.81 9.23 -5.69
C GLU A 42 20.78 10.00 -6.57
N SER A 43 22.07 9.84 -6.29
CA SER A 43 23.13 10.43 -7.10
C SER A 43 23.64 9.34 -8.01
N CYS A 44 23.42 9.52 -9.31
CA CYS A 44 23.98 8.68 -10.36
C CYS A 44 25.12 9.43 -11.04
N LYS A 45 26.05 8.68 -11.65
CA LYS A 45 27.04 9.25 -12.57
C LYS A 45 26.36 9.92 -13.78
N ASP A 46 27.11 10.71 -14.55
CA ASP A 46 26.60 11.49 -15.70
C ASP A 46 25.98 10.65 -16.84
N SER A 47 26.04 9.32 -16.80
CA SER A 47 25.40 8.40 -17.77
C SER A 47 25.21 6.99 -17.17
N PRO A 48 24.22 6.78 -16.30
CA PRO A 48 24.00 5.47 -15.67
C PRO A 48 23.37 4.49 -16.66
N VAL A 49 23.95 3.30 -16.78
CA VAL A 49 23.43 2.22 -17.62
C VAL A 49 22.57 1.30 -16.76
N ARG A 50 21.38 0.96 -17.24
CA ARG A 50 20.45 0.12 -16.48
C ARG A 50 20.69 -1.36 -16.79
N CYS A 51 20.80 -2.19 -15.76
CA CYS A 51 20.96 -3.64 -15.87
C CYS A 51 22.21 -4.11 -16.63
N ASP A 52 23.33 -3.42 -16.47
CA ASP A 52 24.61 -3.85 -17.03
C ASP A 52 25.50 -4.61 -16.02
N GLY A 53 25.02 -4.74 -14.78
CA GLY A 53 25.71 -5.41 -13.69
C GLY A 53 26.72 -4.53 -12.95
N VAL A 54 26.81 -3.24 -13.30
CA VAL A 54 27.67 -2.25 -12.69
C VAL A 54 26.80 -1.21 -11.98
N ALA A 55 27.07 -0.96 -10.70
CA ALA A 55 26.35 0.07 -9.96
C ALA A 55 26.83 1.47 -10.36
N ASP A 56 26.04 2.16 -11.16
CA ASP A 56 26.24 3.55 -11.57
C ASP A 56 25.54 4.57 -10.67
N CYS A 57 24.53 4.13 -9.92
CA CYS A 57 23.85 4.95 -8.93
C CYS A 57 24.23 4.58 -7.49
N SER A 58 24.25 5.57 -6.60
CA SER A 58 24.65 5.41 -5.20
C SER A 58 23.80 4.39 -4.43
N GLN A 59 22.56 4.16 -4.85
CA GLN A 59 21.64 3.17 -4.25
C GLN A 59 21.43 1.94 -5.14
N ARG A 60 22.24 1.78 -6.21
CA ARG A 60 22.15 0.69 -7.19
C ARG A 60 20.77 0.57 -7.85
N SER A 61 19.99 1.65 -7.96
CA SER A 61 18.64 1.56 -8.54
C SER A 61 18.64 1.19 -10.02
N ASP A 62 19.74 1.50 -10.70
CA ASP A 62 20.08 1.09 -12.06
C ASP A 62 20.11 -0.44 -12.22
N GLU A 63 20.35 -1.17 -11.12
CA GLU A 63 20.45 -2.64 -11.08
C GLU A 63 19.25 -3.32 -10.37
N LEU A 64 18.26 -2.55 -9.91
CA LEU A 64 17.05 -3.08 -9.28
C LEU A 64 15.97 -3.39 -10.33
N GLY A 65 15.29 -4.53 -10.18
CA GLY A 65 14.17 -4.92 -11.04
C GLY A 65 14.56 -5.53 -12.39
N CYS A 66 15.85 -5.79 -12.62
CA CYS A 66 16.34 -6.57 -13.74
C CYS A 66 15.86 -8.03 -13.56
N GLY A 67 14.76 -8.39 -14.23
CA GLY A 67 14.20 -9.73 -14.17
C GLY A 67 15.27 -10.76 -14.52
N LYS A 68 15.36 -11.85 -13.74
CA LYS A 68 16.21 -13.01 -14.05
C LYS A 68 15.71 -13.71 -15.32
N GLY A 69 16.00 -13.11 -16.47
CA GLY A 69 16.01 -13.77 -17.77
C GLY A 69 17.39 -14.40 -17.94
N ARG A 70 17.42 -15.73 -18.05
CA ARG A 70 18.62 -16.48 -18.42
C ARG A 70 19.22 -15.92 -19.71
N GLY A 71 20.54 -15.78 -19.74
CA GLY A 71 21.31 -15.77 -20.98
C GLY A 71 21.85 -14.40 -21.38
N ALA A 72 23.14 -14.21 -21.11
CA ALA A 72 24.00 -13.44 -21.98
C ALA A 72 23.83 -13.94 -23.43
N ALA A 73 23.41 -13.06 -24.34
CA ALA A 73 23.57 -13.27 -25.76
C ALA A 73 23.92 -11.95 -26.44
N ARG A 74 25.15 -11.95 -26.94
CA ARG A 74 25.80 -11.00 -27.85
C ARG A 74 24.90 -10.75 -29.07
N GLY A 75 24.48 -9.52 -29.34
CA GLY A 75 23.69 -9.22 -30.54
C GLY A 75 23.34 -7.74 -30.69
N ARG A 76 23.86 -7.12 -31.75
CA ARG A 76 23.65 -5.74 -32.18
C ARG A 76 22.18 -5.53 -32.59
N GLY A 77 21.46 -4.67 -31.87
CA GLY A 77 20.09 -4.26 -32.21
C GLY A 77 19.55 -3.29 -31.17
N THR A 78 19.15 -2.10 -31.62
CA THR A 78 18.59 -0.96 -30.86
C THR A 78 17.61 -1.35 -29.74
N PRO A 79 17.76 -0.82 -28.50
CA PRO A 79 16.72 -0.93 -27.48
C PRO A 79 15.56 -0.02 -27.85
N LEU A 80 14.39 -0.62 -28.10
CA LEU A 80 13.11 0.09 -28.04
C LEU A 80 12.95 0.71 -26.65
N PRO A 81 12.38 1.93 -26.51
CA PRO A 81 12.08 2.47 -25.20
C PRO A 81 10.97 1.62 -24.58
N ALA A 82 11.32 0.82 -23.57
CA ALA A 82 10.35 0.26 -22.66
C ALA A 82 9.71 1.43 -21.90
N ARG A 83 8.62 1.95 -22.47
CA ARG A 83 7.76 2.94 -21.84
C ARG A 83 7.32 2.36 -20.50
N ALA A 84 7.84 2.94 -19.42
CA ALA A 84 7.33 2.67 -18.08
C ALA A 84 5.81 2.82 -18.10
N PRO A 85 5.04 1.93 -17.45
CA PRO A 85 3.60 2.10 -17.38
C PRO A 85 3.29 3.40 -16.62
N THR A 86 2.91 4.45 -17.37
CA THR A 86 2.46 5.75 -16.86
C THR A 86 1.01 5.72 -16.35
N ARG A 87 0.59 4.61 -15.73
CA ARG A 87 -0.71 4.58 -15.03
C ARG A 87 -0.45 4.57 -13.53
N PRO A 88 -1.24 5.33 -12.74
CA PRO A 88 -1.26 5.13 -11.30
C PRO A 88 -1.50 3.64 -11.09
N LEU A 89 -0.60 2.97 -10.36
CA LEU A 89 -0.84 1.61 -9.93
C LEU A 89 -2.15 1.66 -9.15
N LEU A 90 -3.25 1.21 -9.78
CA LEU A 90 -4.50 1.00 -9.07
C LEU A 90 -4.15 0.12 -7.87
N PRO A 91 -4.71 0.41 -6.67
CA PRO A 91 -4.50 -0.46 -5.52
C PRO A 91 -4.81 -1.90 -5.95
N PRO A 92 -4.09 -2.91 -5.41
CA PRO A 92 -4.40 -4.28 -5.71
C PRO A 92 -5.90 -4.46 -5.45
N ALA A 93 -6.65 -4.82 -6.49
CA ALA A 93 -8.09 -5.05 -6.43
C ALA A 93 -8.43 -6.32 -5.61
N VAL A 94 -7.62 -6.63 -4.60
CA VAL A 94 -7.63 -7.82 -3.77
C VAL A 94 -7.41 -7.36 -2.34
N ARG A 95 -8.28 -7.78 -1.42
CA ARG A 95 -8.18 -7.49 0.00
C ARG A 95 -8.61 -8.70 0.82
N PHE A 96 -8.22 -8.73 2.09
CA PHE A 96 -8.72 -9.69 3.07
C PHE A 96 -9.77 -8.99 3.95
N ALA A 97 -10.97 -9.56 4.01
CA ALA A 97 -12.06 -9.06 4.84
C ALA A 97 -12.17 -9.90 6.13
N SER A 98 -12.53 -9.22 7.22
CA SER A 98 -12.74 -9.82 8.54
C SER A 98 -11.47 -10.39 9.21
N ASP A 99 -11.64 -10.78 10.47
CA ASP A 99 -10.73 -11.62 11.26
C ASP A 99 -10.41 -12.97 10.58
N GLN A 100 -11.38 -13.52 9.84
CA GLN A 100 -11.26 -14.77 9.12
C GLN A 100 -10.47 -14.67 7.81
N SER A 101 -9.92 -13.51 7.45
CA SER A 101 -9.08 -13.31 6.26
C SER A 101 -9.76 -13.79 4.95
N VAL A 102 -11.05 -13.51 4.81
CA VAL A 102 -11.84 -13.91 3.64
C VAL A 102 -11.37 -13.11 2.43
N LEU A 103 -11.07 -13.78 1.33
CA LEU A 103 -10.56 -13.16 0.12
C LEU A 103 -11.67 -12.40 -0.60
N HIS A 104 -11.51 -11.09 -0.72
CA HIS A 104 -12.38 -10.22 -1.50
C HIS A 104 -11.62 -9.65 -2.70
N VAL A 105 -12.26 -9.67 -3.86
CA VAL A 105 -11.75 -9.05 -5.08
C VAL A 105 -12.74 -7.99 -5.54
N TYR A 106 -12.20 -6.84 -5.96
CA TYR A 106 -13.03 -5.74 -6.45
C TYR A 106 -13.53 -6.08 -7.86
N SER A 107 -14.85 -6.15 -8.02
CA SER A 107 -15.48 -6.34 -9.31
C SER A 107 -15.83 -5.00 -9.92
N SER A 108 -15.24 -4.67 -11.07
CA SER A 108 -15.57 -3.44 -11.80
C SER A 108 -16.97 -3.49 -12.41
N THR A 109 -17.46 -4.68 -12.78
CA THR A 109 -18.80 -4.85 -13.37
C THR A 109 -19.91 -4.59 -12.36
N GLU A 110 -19.68 -4.97 -11.10
CA GLU A 110 -20.65 -4.80 -10.01
C GLU A 110 -20.34 -3.58 -9.13
N SER A 111 -19.20 -2.92 -9.36
CA SER A 111 -18.69 -1.78 -8.59
C SER A 111 -18.59 -2.04 -7.08
N GLN A 112 -18.35 -3.28 -6.68
CA GLN A 112 -18.33 -3.72 -5.29
C GLN A 112 -17.28 -4.81 -5.02
N TRP A 113 -16.92 -4.95 -3.75
CA TRP A 113 -16.00 -5.98 -3.27
C TRP A 113 -16.76 -7.28 -3.02
N LEU A 114 -16.44 -8.30 -3.81
CA LEU A 114 -17.13 -9.58 -3.74
C LEU A 114 -16.22 -10.67 -3.18
N PRO A 115 -16.76 -11.59 -2.36
CA PRO A 115 -16.02 -12.74 -1.87
C PRO A 115 -15.81 -13.77 -2.99
N VAL A 116 -14.72 -14.51 -2.90
CA VAL A 116 -14.38 -15.56 -3.88
C VAL A 116 -14.92 -16.91 -3.44
N CYS A 117 -15.63 -17.59 -4.33
CA CYS A 117 -16.27 -18.89 -4.12
C CYS A 117 -15.24 -20.04 -4.17
N SER A 118 -15.48 -21.08 -3.37
CA SER A 118 -14.63 -22.27 -3.27
C SER A 118 -14.72 -23.24 -4.45
N SER A 119 -15.77 -23.16 -5.29
CA SER A 119 -16.13 -24.21 -6.25
C SER A 119 -15.08 -24.56 -7.30
N ALA A 120 -14.16 -23.64 -7.60
CA ALA A 120 -13.09 -23.82 -8.59
C ALA A 120 -11.75 -23.22 -8.11
N TRP A 121 -11.59 -23.07 -6.78
CA TRP A 121 -10.40 -22.49 -6.19
C TRP A 121 -9.40 -23.56 -5.76
N ASP A 122 -8.13 -23.38 -6.12
CA ASP A 122 -7.04 -24.30 -5.79
C ASP A 122 -5.85 -23.59 -5.11
N ASP A 123 -4.85 -24.39 -4.71
CA ASP A 123 -3.63 -23.88 -4.09
C ASP A 123 -2.78 -23.05 -5.07
N SER A 124 -2.90 -23.29 -6.38
CA SER A 124 -2.17 -22.53 -7.39
C SER A 124 -2.63 -21.07 -7.44
N PHE A 125 -3.95 -20.84 -7.38
CA PHE A 125 -4.54 -19.51 -7.26
C PHE A 125 -4.22 -18.86 -5.92
N SER A 126 -4.17 -19.63 -4.84
CA SER A 126 -3.75 -19.16 -3.51
C SER A 126 -2.33 -18.58 -3.56
N ARG A 127 -1.38 -19.33 -4.13
CA ARG A 127 0.02 -18.87 -4.27
C ARG A 127 0.14 -17.66 -5.18
N LYS A 128 -0.50 -17.70 -6.35
CA LYS A 128 -0.51 -16.57 -7.30
C LYS A 128 -1.07 -15.30 -6.67
N THR A 129 -2.17 -15.42 -5.93
CA THR A 129 -2.80 -14.28 -5.25
C THR A 129 -1.86 -13.66 -4.21
N CYS A 130 -1.23 -14.48 -3.38
CA CYS A 130 -0.24 -14.01 -2.40
C CYS A 130 0.99 -13.36 -3.07
N GLN A 131 1.50 -13.95 -4.15
CA GLN A 131 2.63 -13.37 -4.92
C GLN A 131 2.27 -12.04 -5.56
N GLN A 132 1.05 -11.91 -6.09
CA GLN A 132 0.54 -10.66 -6.64
C GLN A 132 0.43 -9.55 -5.57
N LEU A 133 0.20 -9.93 -4.31
CA LEU A 133 0.19 -9.03 -3.16
C LEU A 133 1.59 -8.78 -2.56
N GLY A 134 2.65 -9.33 -3.15
CA GLY A 134 4.04 -9.13 -2.70
C GLY A 134 4.50 -10.10 -1.61
N PHE A 135 3.72 -11.14 -1.29
CA PHE A 135 4.13 -12.21 -0.37
C PHE A 135 4.92 -13.30 -1.10
N GLN A 136 5.78 -14.02 -0.37
CA GLN A 136 6.54 -15.13 -0.97
C GLN A 136 5.63 -16.29 -1.38
N ASN A 137 4.67 -16.65 -0.53
CA ASN A 137 3.79 -17.79 -0.76
C ASN A 137 2.45 -17.69 -0.01
N ALA A 138 1.51 -18.58 -0.32
CA ALA A 138 0.35 -18.84 0.54
C ALA A 138 0.79 -19.69 1.75
N SER A 139 0.36 -19.31 2.95
CA SER A 139 0.62 -20.07 4.18
C SER A 139 -0.50 -21.06 4.48
N GLN A 140 -1.75 -20.64 4.30
CA GLN A 140 -2.93 -21.46 4.58
C GLN A 140 -4.11 -21.03 3.72
N THR A 141 -4.87 -21.99 3.21
CA THR A 141 -6.13 -21.77 2.48
C THR A 141 -7.23 -22.58 3.17
N GLU A 142 -8.32 -21.91 3.55
CA GLU A 142 -9.49 -22.52 4.18
C GLU A 142 -10.78 -22.14 3.44
N TYR A 143 -11.85 -22.92 3.62
CA TYR A 143 -13.14 -22.67 2.99
C TYR A 143 -14.23 -22.48 4.04
N ILE A 144 -14.65 -21.24 4.23
CA ILE A 144 -15.52 -20.85 5.33
C ILE A 144 -16.96 -20.68 4.82
N PRO A 145 -17.97 -21.28 5.47
CA PRO A 145 -19.36 -21.01 5.15
C PRO A 145 -19.72 -19.57 5.54
N LEU A 146 -20.21 -18.77 4.59
CA LEU A 146 -20.67 -17.41 4.86
C LEU A 146 -22.06 -17.21 4.28
N HIS A 147 -22.93 -16.56 5.05
CA HIS A 147 -24.22 -16.13 4.55
C HIS A 147 -24.05 -14.76 3.87
N VAL A 148 -23.75 -14.78 2.58
CA VAL A 148 -23.58 -13.56 1.79
C VAL A 148 -24.82 -13.37 0.90
N PRO A 149 -25.70 -12.40 1.22
CA PRO A 149 -26.81 -12.07 0.34
C PRO A 149 -26.25 -11.32 -0.87
N GLY A 150 -26.06 -12.00 -1.99
CA GLY A 150 -25.64 -11.35 -3.22
C GLY A 150 -24.82 -12.21 -4.16
N LYS A 151 -24.07 -11.54 -5.03
CA LYS A 151 -23.17 -12.15 -6.01
C LYS A 151 -21.83 -12.48 -5.37
N SER A 152 -21.11 -13.38 -6.01
CA SER A 152 -19.77 -13.84 -5.63
C SER A 152 -18.89 -13.94 -6.86
N LEU A 153 -17.59 -14.15 -6.67
CA LEU A 153 -16.67 -14.36 -7.77
C LEU A 153 -16.27 -15.83 -7.83
N SER A 154 -16.36 -16.45 -8.99
CA SER A 154 -15.86 -17.81 -9.23
C SER A 154 -14.79 -17.80 -10.30
N VAL A 155 -13.88 -18.78 -10.21
CA VAL A 155 -12.83 -18.96 -11.21
C VAL A 155 -13.45 -19.55 -12.48
N THR A 156 -13.24 -18.87 -13.61
CA THR A 156 -13.67 -19.36 -14.93
C THR A 156 -12.49 -19.91 -15.72
N GLU A 157 -11.38 -19.16 -15.76
CA GLU A 157 -10.20 -19.50 -16.57
C GLU A 157 -8.92 -19.03 -15.87
N ALA A 158 -7.83 -19.79 -16.01
CA ALA A 158 -6.53 -19.39 -15.50
C ALA A 158 -5.89 -18.31 -16.41
N ARG A 159 -5.62 -17.13 -15.85
CA ARG A 159 -4.95 -16.00 -16.53
C ARG A 159 -3.77 -15.50 -15.68
N ASP A 160 -3.11 -14.45 -16.15
CA ASP A 160 -1.92 -13.89 -15.52
C ASP A 160 -2.22 -13.25 -14.16
N THR A 161 -3.39 -12.61 -14.01
CA THR A 161 -3.82 -11.98 -12.75
C THR A 161 -5.11 -12.57 -12.24
N ILE A 162 -5.27 -12.60 -10.91
CA ILE A 162 -6.46 -13.21 -10.31
C ILE A 162 -7.76 -12.51 -10.71
N GLN A 163 -7.71 -11.19 -10.93
CA GLN A 163 -8.86 -10.39 -11.34
C GLN A 163 -9.41 -10.81 -12.70
N GLN A 164 -8.55 -11.22 -13.63
CA GLN A 164 -8.96 -11.66 -14.96
C GLN A 164 -9.47 -13.10 -14.95
N SER A 165 -9.10 -13.89 -13.95
CA SER A 165 -9.53 -15.28 -13.77
C SER A 165 -10.91 -15.42 -13.14
N LEU A 166 -11.46 -14.32 -12.60
CA LEU A 166 -12.68 -14.32 -11.82
C LEU A 166 -13.84 -13.68 -12.58
N ASN A 167 -15.04 -14.27 -12.46
CA ASN A 167 -16.27 -13.71 -12.99
C ASN A 167 -17.40 -13.71 -11.94
N SER A 168 -18.31 -12.74 -12.08
CA SER A 168 -19.50 -12.58 -11.23
C SER A 168 -20.47 -13.74 -11.42
N SER A 169 -20.78 -14.44 -10.33
CA SER A 169 -21.60 -15.66 -10.32
C SER A 169 -22.25 -15.88 -8.95
N GLN A 170 -23.16 -16.84 -8.83
CA GLN A 170 -23.68 -17.29 -7.55
C GLN A 170 -22.86 -18.49 -7.08
N CYS A 171 -22.48 -18.52 -5.80
CA CYS A 171 -21.65 -19.59 -5.24
C CYS A 171 -22.53 -20.79 -4.84
N PRO A 172 -22.49 -21.92 -5.57
CA PRO A 172 -23.36 -23.05 -5.28
C PRO A 172 -22.99 -23.76 -3.97
N THR A 173 -21.72 -23.66 -3.54
CA THR A 173 -21.23 -24.34 -2.34
C THR A 173 -21.53 -23.61 -1.05
N GLY A 174 -21.90 -22.32 -1.11
CA GLY A 174 -22.06 -21.45 0.07
C GLY A 174 -20.77 -21.25 0.89
N LYS A 175 -19.62 -21.67 0.36
CA LYS A 175 -18.32 -21.61 1.02
C LYS A 175 -17.37 -20.71 0.24
N TYR A 176 -16.65 -19.87 0.96
CA TYR A 176 -15.77 -18.85 0.39
C TYR A 176 -14.33 -19.05 0.82
N VAL A 177 -13.42 -18.55 0.01
CA VAL A 177 -11.98 -18.70 0.21
C VAL A 177 -11.52 -17.78 1.34
N SER A 178 -10.98 -18.36 2.40
CA SER A 178 -10.12 -17.68 3.36
C SER A 178 -8.67 -17.98 3.01
N LEU A 179 -7.89 -16.93 2.79
CA LEU A 179 -6.51 -17.06 2.35
C LEU A 179 -5.61 -16.30 3.32
N ARG A 180 -4.62 -17.01 3.84
CA ARG A 180 -3.51 -16.45 4.62
C ARG A 180 -2.25 -16.57 3.80
N CYS A 181 -1.55 -15.47 3.60
CA CYS A 181 -0.23 -15.47 2.98
C CYS A 181 0.86 -15.72 4.04
N THR A 182 2.05 -16.11 3.62
CA THR A 182 3.22 -16.21 4.51
C THR A 182 3.44 -14.91 5.26
N SER A 183 3.71 -14.96 6.56
CA SER A 183 3.88 -13.77 7.38
C SER A 183 4.90 -12.81 6.77
N CYS A 184 4.46 -11.58 6.47
CA CYS A 184 5.34 -10.45 6.19
C CYS A 184 5.44 -9.58 7.44
N GLY A 185 6.44 -8.71 7.53
CA GLY A 185 6.58 -7.79 8.67
C GLY A 185 6.84 -8.46 10.03
N GLN A 186 7.31 -9.72 10.05
CA GLN A 186 7.74 -10.36 11.30
C GLN A 186 8.89 -9.54 11.91
N ARG A 187 8.69 -9.12 13.17
CA ARG A 187 9.68 -8.39 13.95
C ARG A 187 10.99 -9.18 14.01
N ILE A 188 12.04 -8.63 13.43
CA ILE A 188 13.37 -8.84 14.00
C ILE A 188 13.38 -7.96 15.25
N SER A 189 13.05 -8.55 16.40
CA SER A 189 12.98 -7.83 17.66
C SER A 189 14.36 -7.27 18.00
N GLY A 190 14.45 -5.95 18.20
CA GLY A 190 15.65 -5.29 18.71
C GLY A 190 15.74 -3.83 18.32
N ARG A 191 16.09 -2.96 19.28
CA ARG A 191 16.67 -1.64 18.96
C ARG A 191 17.91 -1.90 18.11
N ILE A 192 18.08 -1.18 17.01
CA ILE A 192 19.30 -1.27 16.21
C ILE A 192 20.44 -0.68 17.06
N ILE A 193 21.23 -1.55 17.69
CA ILE A 193 22.46 -1.19 18.41
C ILE A 193 23.58 -2.00 17.75
N GLY A 194 24.57 -1.34 17.17
CA GLY A 194 25.64 -2.01 16.41
C GLY A 194 25.19 -2.61 15.07
N GLY A 195 24.12 -2.07 14.47
CA GLY A 195 23.64 -2.51 13.15
C GLY A 195 24.63 -2.21 12.02
N LYS A 196 24.37 -2.79 10.84
CA LYS A 196 25.10 -2.52 9.60
C LYS A 196 24.21 -1.79 8.62
N GLU A 197 24.82 -0.95 7.79
CA GLU A 197 24.14 -0.29 6.66
C GLU A 197 23.41 -1.32 5.78
N THR A 198 22.21 -0.94 5.34
CA THR A 198 21.31 -1.79 4.56
C THR A 198 21.12 -1.23 3.16
N SER A 199 20.80 -2.08 2.18
CA SER A 199 20.36 -1.62 0.86
C SER A 199 18.91 -1.13 0.89
N ALA A 200 18.58 -0.17 0.01
CA ALA A 200 17.23 0.39 -0.13
C ALA A 200 16.17 -0.69 -0.44
N SER A 201 16.54 -1.70 -1.22
CA SER A 201 15.66 -2.82 -1.59
C SER A 201 15.33 -3.78 -0.45
N LYS A 202 16.08 -3.76 0.65
CA LYS A 202 15.92 -4.75 1.73
C LYS A 202 14.74 -4.43 2.65
N TRP A 203 14.41 -3.16 2.80
CA TRP A 203 13.32 -2.67 3.64
C TRP A 203 12.45 -1.67 2.86
N PRO A 204 11.76 -2.12 1.79
CA PRO A 204 11.10 -1.22 0.85
C PRO A 204 9.94 -0.43 1.47
N TRP A 205 9.40 -0.89 2.59
CA TRP A 205 8.36 -0.21 3.35
C TRP A 205 8.91 0.81 4.35
N GLN A 206 10.22 0.83 4.65
CA GLN A 206 10.81 1.73 5.63
C GLN A 206 10.85 3.16 5.09
N VAL A 207 10.34 4.11 5.87
CA VAL A 207 10.45 5.55 5.53
C VAL A 207 11.05 6.36 6.67
N SER A 208 11.58 7.53 6.31
CA SER A 208 12.05 8.58 7.19
C SER A 208 11.00 9.67 7.28
N VAL A 209 10.37 9.84 8.44
CA VAL A 209 9.45 10.93 8.75
C VAL A 209 10.28 12.15 9.15
N GLN A 210 10.17 13.22 8.37
CA GLN A 210 10.99 14.42 8.52
C GLN A 210 10.14 15.65 8.87
N TYR A 211 10.70 16.53 9.70
CA TYR A 211 10.19 17.88 9.90
C TYR A 211 11.19 18.86 9.26
N GLY A 212 10.81 19.43 8.11
CA GLY A 212 11.74 20.14 7.24
C GLY A 212 12.84 19.18 6.72
N PRO A 213 14.14 19.52 6.83
CA PRO A 213 15.24 18.64 6.41
C PRO A 213 15.69 17.64 7.50
N VAL A 214 15.04 17.62 8.67
CA VAL A 214 15.50 16.86 9.85
C VAL A 214 14.66 15.60 10.03
N HIS A 215 15.33 14.45 10.17
CA HIS A 215 14.68 13.19 10.55
C HIS A 215 14.18 13.25 12.00
N VAL A 216 12.90 12.90 12.19
CA VAL A 216 12.26 12.86 13.52
C VAL A 216 11.92 11.43 13.91
N CYS A 217 11.37 10.64 12.99
CA CYS A 217 10.88 9.30 13.26
C CYS A 217 10.96 8.36 12.06
N GLY A 218 10.84 7.06 12.32
CA GLY A 218 10.57 6.07 11.29
C GLY A 218 9.08 5.97 10.93
N GLY A 219 8.78 5.38 9.78
CA GLY A 219 7.43 4.99 9.38
C GLY A 219 7.43 3.74 8.51
N THR A 220 6.24 3.21 8.24
CA THR A 220 6.02 2.04 7.37
C THR A 220 4.98 2.37 6.31
N ILE A 221 5.31 2.16 5.03
CA ILE A 221 4.33 2.28 3.94
C ILE A 221 3.30 1.16 4.10
N ILE A 222 2.02 1.53 4.21
CA ILE A 222 0.90 0.58 4.30
C ILE A 222 -0.02 0.65 3.08
N ASP A 223 0.05 1.74 2.31
CA ASP A 223 -0.66 1.94 1.04
C ASP A 223 0.09 2.98 0.17
N ALA A 224 -0.30 3.15 -1.08
CA ALA A 224 0.26 4.10 -2.04
C ALA A 224 0.30 5.55 -1.54
N GLN A 225 -0.62 5.93 -0.66
CA GLN A 225 -0.70 7.28 -0.08
C GLN A 225 -0.70 7.29 1.45
N TRP A 226 -0.46 6.13 2.09
CA TRP A 226 -0.58 5.99 3.55
C TRP A 226 0.69 5.41 4.16
N VAL A 227 1.22 6.14 5.15
CA VAL A 227 2.33 5.73 6.00
C VAL A 227 1.83 5.61 7.43
N LEU A 228 2.15 4.49 8.07
CA LEU A 228 1.94 4.27 9.49
C LEU A 228 3.17 4.72 10.28
N THR A 229 2.97 5.50 11.34
CA THR A 229 4.02 5.95 12.28
C THR A 229 3.46 6.12 13.69
N ALA A 230 4.30 6.46 14.67
CA ALA A 230 3.88 6.64 16.05
C ALA A 230 3.34 8.05 16.29
N ALA A 231 2.24 8.16 17.05
CA ALA A 231 1.61 9.45 17.34
C ALA A 231 2.53 10.44 18.08
N HIS A 232 3.41 9.94 18.96
CA HIS A 232 4.37 10.77 19.71
C HIS A 232 5.43 11.43 18.81
N CYS A 233 5.54 11.06 17.53
CA CYS A 233 6.42 11.73 16.58
C CYS A 233 5.96 13.15 16.23
N PHE A 234 4.70 13.49 16.52
CA PHE A 234 4.10 14.79 16.22
C PHE A 234 3.72 15.59 17.47
N PHE A 235 3.68 14.93 18.62
CA PHE A 235 3.33 15.53 19.91
C PHE A 235 4.45 15.23 20.90
N MET A 236 5.53 15.99 20.79
CA MET A 236 6.51 16.19 21.87
C MET A 236 6.69 17.67 22.11
#